data_AF-A0A7C0VUW7-F1
#
_entry.id   AF-A0A7C0VUW7-F1
#
_cell.length_a   1.000
_cell.length_b   1.000
_cell.length_c   1.000
_cell.angle_alpha   90.00
_cell.angle_beta   90.00
_cell.angle_gamma   90.00
#
_symmetry.space_group_name_H-M   'P 1'
#
loop_
_entity.id
_entity.type
_entity.pdbx_description
1 polymer ?
#
loop_
_entity_poly.entity_id
_entity_poly.type
_entity_poly.pdbx_seq_one_letter_code
_entity_poly.pdbx_strand_id
1 'polypeptide(L)' 'MVKKIEVELSKKDELILDYLKKIKKPQTTYEIAKNLEISWATVNLHCIKLHMNGLIKSRTKVSKTGAKKVIWWVE' A
#
# COMPACT_ATOMS: atom_id res chain seq x y z
N MET A 1 13.30 20.80 15.65
CA MET A 1 13.38 19.33 15.50
C MET A 1 11.96 18.79 15.49
N VAL A 2 11.48 18.28 14.36
CA VAL A 2 10.15 17.64 14.30
C VAL A 2 10.26 16.31 15.02
N LYS A 3 9.45 16.10 16.07
CA LYS A 3 9.34 14.83 16.78
C LYS A 3 9.05 13.73 15.75
N LYS A 4 9.91 12.71 15.71
CA LYS A 4 9.63 11.47 14.98
C LYS A 4 8.44 10.83 15.70
N ILE A 5 7.24 11.00 15.17
CA ILE A 5 6.05 10.30 15.69
C ILE A 5 6.26 8.85 15.29
N GLU A 6 6.50 7.98 16.27
CA GLU A 6 6.51 6.54 16.04
C GLU A 6 5.09 6.13 15.64
N VAL A 7 4.93 5.75 14.38
CA VAL A 7 3.64 5.32 13.83
C VAL A 7 3.38 3.92 14.34
N GLU A 8 2.35 3.74 15.15
CA GLU A 8 1.93 2.41 15.58
C GLU A 8 1.33 1.65 14.38
N LEU A 9 2.02 0.57 13.99
CA LEU A 9 1.62 -0.29 12.90
C LEU A 9 0.77 -1.43 13.44
N SER A 10 -0.38 -1.66 12.81
CA SER A 10 -1.16 -2.86 13.06
C SER A 10 -0.51 -4.06 12.35
N LYS A 11 -0.87 -5.28 12.76
CA LYS A 11 -0.45 -6.52 12.08
C LYS A 11 -0.74 -6.52 10.57
N LYS A 12 -1.82 -5.85 10.15
CA LYS A 12 -2.19 -5.73 8.73
C LYS A 12 -1.31 -4.72 7.99
N ASP A 13 -0.91 -3.64 8.66
CA ASP A 13 0.06 -2.67 8.12
C ASP A 13 1.42 -3.33 7.87
N GLU A 14 1.92 -4.05 8.88
CA GLU A 14 3.20 -4.78 8.81
C GLU A 14 3.19 -5.83 7.69
N LEU A 15 2.12 -6.62 7.61
CA LEU A 15 1.97 -7.65 6.58
C LEU A 15 1.99 -7.07 5.16
N ILE A 16 1.31 -5.94 4.93
CA ILE A 16 1.29 -5.26 3.62
C ILE A 16 2.67 -4.68 3.30
N LEU A 17 3.33 -4.04 4.28
CA LEU A 17 4.68 -3.51 4.12
C LEU A 17 5.67 -4.60 3.74
N ASP A 18 5.67 -5.71 4.47
CA ASP A 18 6.58 -6.83 4.24
C ASP A 18 6.34 -7.47 2.87
N TYR A 19 5.07 -7.61 2.46
CA TYR A 19 4.73 -8.07 1.12
C TYR A 19 5.32 -7.15 0.03
N LEU A 20 5.12 -5.84 0.16
CA LEU A 20 5.63 -4.87 -0.83
C LEU A 20 7.16 -4.82 -0.87
N LYS A 21 7.83 -4.93 0.29
CA LYS A 21 9.30 -5.06 0.38
C LYS A 21 9.82 -6.32 -0.32
N LYS A 22 9.10 -7.44 -0.20
CA LYS A 22 9.47 -8.72 -0.82
C LYS A 22 9.30 -8.70 -2.34
N ILE A 23 8.16 -8.19 -2.84
CA ILE A 23 7.86 -8.22 -4.28
C ILE A 23 8.70 -7.21 -5.09
N LYS A 24 9.17 -6.12 -4.46
CA LYS A 24 10.01 -5.06 -5.05
C LYS A 24 9.48 -4.47 -6.36
N LYS A 25 8.16 -4.54 -6.56
CA LYS A 25 7.46 -4.05 -7.76
C LYS A 25 6.18 -3.33 -7.34
N PRO A 26 5.76 -2.28 -8.06
CA PRO A 26 4.47 -1.65 -7.80
C PRO A 26 3.31 -2.63 -7.97
N GLN A 27 2.36 -2.59 -7.03
CA GLN A 27 1.19 -3.46 -7.01
C GLN A 27 -0.09 -2.62 -6.86
N THR A 28 -1.14 -3.01 -7.55
CA THR A 28 -2.49 -2.50 -7.30
C THR A 28 -3.03 -3.00 -5.97
N THR A 29 -3.99 -2.28 -5.39
CA THR A 29 -4.72 -2.74 -4.19
C THR A 29 -5.31 -4.16 -4.39
N TYR A 30 -5.78 -4.46 -5.61
CA TYR A 30 -6.33 -5.77 -5.95
C TYR A 30 -5.29 -6.89 -5.91
N GLU A 31 -4.11 -6.67 -6.48
CA GLU A 31 -3.04 -7.66 -6.44
C GLU A 31 -2.59 -7.93 -5.01
N ILE A 32 -2.45 -6.89 -4.18
CA ILE A 32 -2.07 -7.05 -2.77
C ILE A 32 -3.16 -7.84 -2.02
N ALA A 33 -4.43 -7.46 -2.17
CA ALA A 33 -5.57 -8.14 -1.56
C ALA A 33 -5.64 -9.62 -1.95
N LYS A 34 -5.46 -9.92 -3.24
CA LYS A 34 -5.47 -11.29 -3.76
C LYS A 34 -4.33 -12.12 -3.20
N ASN A 35 -3.10 -11.58 -3.17
CA ASN A 35 -1.92 -12.34 -2.74
C ASN A 35 -1.83 -12.51 -1.22
N LEU A 36 -2.47 -11.62 -0.44
CA LEU A 36 -2.51 -11.71 1.02
C LEU A 36 -3.79 -12.34 1.57
N GLU A 37 -4.75 -12.68 0.70
CA GLU A 37 -6.08 -13.19 1.08
C GLU A 37 -6.80 -12.27 2.07
N ILE A 38 -6.72 -10.96 1.83
CA ILE A 38 -7.37 -9.91 2.63
C ILE A 38 -8.38 -9.19 1.76
N SER A 39 -9.46 -8.69 2.36
CA SER A 39 -10.44 -7.88 1.63
C SER A 39 -9.79 -6.67 0.96
N TRP A 40 -10.25 -6.34 -0.25
CA TRP A 40 -9.77 -5.18 -0.98
C TRP A 40 -9.91 -3.88 -0.18
N ALA A 41 -11.06 -3.69 0.49
CA ALA A 41 -11.34 -2.50 1.30
C ALA A 41 -10.36 -2.34 2.46
N THR A 42 -10.04 -3.44 3.14
CA THR A 42 -9.03 -3.47 4.21
C THR A 42 -7.67 -3.05 3.65
N VAL A 43 -7.20 -3.68 2.57
CA VAL A 43 -5.91 -3.33 1.97
C VAL A 43 -5.88 -1.86 1.53
N ASN A 44 -6.95 -1.35 0.93
CA ASN A 44 -7.02 0.05 0.49
C ASN A 44 -6.84 1.02 1.67
N LEU A 45 -7.57 0.78 2.76
CA LEU A 45 -7.49 1.59 3.97
C LEU A 45 -6.07 1.60 4.56
N HIS A 46 -5.46 0.41 4.67
CA HIS A 46 -4.11 0.27 5.22
C HIS A 46 -3.04 0.87 4.29
N CYS A 47 -3.15 0.71 2.96
CA CYS A 47 -2.25 1.36 2.01
C CYS A 47 -2.33 2.89 2.09
N ILE A 48 -3.53 3.46 2.24
CA ILE A 48 -3.71 4.91 2.44
C ILE A 48 -3.02 5.34 3.74
N LYS A 49 -3.27 4.64 4.86
CA LYS A 49 -2.60 4.90 6.15
C LYS A 49 -1.07 4.88 5.99
N LEU A 50 -0.52 3.82 5.42
CA LEU A 50 0.92 3.65 5.21
C LEU A 50 1.50 4.76 4.32
N HIS A 51 0.78 5.17 3.29
CA HIS A 51 1.20 6.24 2.38
C HIS A 51 1.23 7.61 3.08
N MET A 52 0.19 7.93 3.86
CA MET A 52 0.14 9.18 4.64
C MET A 52 1.28 9.27 5.67
N ASN A 53 1.75 8.11 6.15
CA ASN A 53 2.90 8.02 7.06
C ASN A 53 4.26 7.95 6.33
N GLY A 54 4.29 8.10 5.00
CA GLY A 54 5.51 8.09 4.21
C GLY A 54 6.20 6.73 4.08
N LEU A 55 5.56 5.65 4.50
CA LEU A 55 6.14 4.30 4.52
C LEU A 55 6.05 3.59 3.17
N ILE A 56 5.07 3.96 2.34
CA ILE A 56 4.93 3.51 0.95
C ILE A 56 4.62 4.69 0.03
N LYS A 57 4.98 4.57 -1.23
CA LYS A 57 4.64 5.52 -2.29
C LYS A 57 3.41 5.03 -3.05
N SER A 58 2.73 5.97 -3.71
CA SER A 58 1.57 5.68 -4.53
C SER A 58 1.58 6.52 -5.81
N ARG A 59 0.92 6.00 -6.85
CA ARG A 59 0.52 6.80 -8.02
C ARG A 59 -0.73 6.23 -8.67
N THR A 60 -1.47 7.08 -9.37
CA THR A 60 -2.61 6.65 -10.18
C THR A 60 -2.15 6.30 -11.59
N LYS A 61 -2.45 5.08 -12.04
CA LYS A 61 -2.30 4.63 -13.42
C LYS A 61 -3.66 4.64 -14.11
N VAL A 62 -3.72 5.24 -15.30
CA VAL A 62 -4.90 5.21 -16.17
C VAL A 62 -4.73 4.04 -17.15
N SER A 63 -5.73 3.17 -17.25
CA SER A 63 -5.74 2.09 -18.25
C SER A 63 -6.04 2.64 -19.64
N LYS A 64 -5.84 1.82 -20.69
CA LYS A 64 -6.25 2.16 -22.05
C LYS A 64 -7.76 2.46 -22.18
N THR A 65 -8.57 1.91 -21.27
CA THR A 65 -10.02 2.11 -21.19
C THR A 65 -10.43 3.30 -20.30
N GLY A 66 -9.47 4.11 -19.83
CA GLY A 66 -9.73 5.26 -18.97
C GLY A 66 -9.92 4.94 -17.48
N ALA A 67 -9.92 3.66 -17.10
CA ALA A 67 -10.08 3.25 -15.71
C ALA A 67 -8.84 3.66 -14.88
N LYS A 68 -9.07 4.35 -13.77
CA LYS A 68 -8.03 4.79 -12.84
C LYS A 68 -7.77 3.70 -11.81
N LYS A 69 -6.51 3.33 -11.60
CA LYS A 69 -6.07 2.38 -10.58
C LYS A 69 -4.91 2.96 -9.79
N VAL A 70 -4.97 2.88 -8.46
CA VAL A 70 -3.83 3.24 -7.62
C VAL A 70 -2.88 2.05 -7.54
N ILE A 71 -1.57 2.31 -7.67
CA ILE A 71 -0.51 1.34 -7.44
C ILE A 71 0.40 1.81 -6.31
N TRP A 72 0.94 0.86 -5.57
CA TRP A 72 1.66 1.03 -4.31
C TRP A 72 3.03 0.34 -4.35
N TRP A 73 4.05 0.95 -3.77
CA TRP A 73 5.39 0.34 -3.64
C TRP A 73 6.16 0.91 -2.45
N VAL A 74 7.17 0.18 -2.00
CA VAL A 74 8.20 0.67 -1.05
C VAL A 74 9.38 1.16 -1.87
N GLU A 75 9.99 2.27 -1.45
CA GLU A 75 11.21 2.85 -2.05
C GLU A 75 12.47 2.10 -1.58
#